data_AF-A0A6G6Z1D6-F1
#
_entry.id   AF-A0A6G6Z1D6-F1
#
_cell.length_a   1.000
_cell.length_b   1.000
_cell.length_c   1.000
_cell.angle_alpha   90.00
_cell.angle_beta   90.00
_cell.angle_gamma   90.00
#
_symmetry.space_group_name_H-M   'P 1'
#
loop_
_entity.id
_entity.type
_entity.pdbx_description
1 polymer ?
#
loop_
_entity_poly.entity_id
_entity_poly.type
_entity_poly.pdbx_seq_one_letter_code
_entity_poly.pdbx_strand_id
1 'polypeptide(L)' 'MRPGDLTLHDTIKIYGLPLNVPVKRFCEVAGIGNTRFYELAKEGVIRIRKNGRSTTAPVEDLYRLLRGEQAAA' A
#
# COMPACT_ATOMS: atom_id res chain seq x y z
N MET A 1 -12.89 -15.06 10.22
CA MET A 1 -12.10 -15.01 8.96
C MET A 1 -12.44 -16.25 8.15
N ARG A 2 -12.85 -16.08 6.87
CA ARG A 2 -13.12 -17.22 5.98
C ARG A 2 -11.78 -17.73 5.41
N PRO A 3 -11.61 -19.05 5.19
CA PRO A 3 -10.43 -19.57 4.49
C PRO A 3 -10.43 -19.03 3.06
N GLY A 4 -9.51 -18.11 2.75
CA GLY A 4 -9.43 -17.40 1.46
C GLY A 4 -9.36 -15.88 1.56
N ASP A 5 -9.54 -15.29 2.74
CA ASP A 5 -9.33 -13.85 2.94
C ASP A 5 -7.83 -13.55 3.05
N LEU A 6 -7.26 -12.85 2.06
CA LEU A 6 -5.87 -12.38 2.12
C LEU A 6 -5.72 -11.53 3.37
N THR A 7 -4.78 -11.85 4.26
CA THR A 7 -4.51 -11.01 5.42
C THR A 7 -3.36 -10.03 5.15
N LEU A 8 -3.23 -9.01 6.00
CA LEU A 8 -2.07 -8.12 5.98
C LEU A 8 -0.75 -8.91 6.10
N HIS A 9 -0.74 -9.92 6.97
CA HIS A 9 0.45 -10.74 7.22
C HIS A 9 0.78 -11.64 6.02
N ASP A 10 -0.24 -12.16 5.33
CA ASP A 10 -0.04 -12.87 4.06
C ASP A 10 0.53 -11.94 3.00
N THR A 11 0.04 -10.70 2.91
CA THR A 11 0.55 -9.70 1.96
C THR A 11 2.03 -9.41 2.20
N ILE A 12 2.44 -9.25 3.47
CA ILE A 12 3.84 -9.07 3.85
C ILE A 12 4.69 -10.27 3.40
N LYS A 13 4.21 -11.50 3.64
CA LYS A 13 4.94 -12.74 3.32
C LYS A 13 5.01 -13.03 1.81
N ILE A 14 3.90 -12.92 1.10
CA ILE A 14 3.78 -13.22 -0.33
C ILE A 14 4.67 -12.28 -1.15
N TYR A 15 4.68 -11.00 -0.81
CA TYR A 15 5.39 -9.98 -1.58
C TYR A 15 6.76 -9.60 -1.00
N GLY A 16 7.13 -10.17 0.16
CA GLY A 16 8.40 -9.91 0.86
C GLY A 16 8.56 -8.45 1.26
N LEU A 17 7.49 -7.81 1.75
CA LEU A 17 7.44 -6.36 1.94
C LEU A 17 7.87 -5.94 3.35
N PRO A 18 8.65 -4.86 3.49
CA PRO A 18 8.86 -4.22 4.79
C PRO A 18 7.58 -3.52 5.27
N LEU A 19 7.48 -3.24 6.58
CA LEU A 19 6.35 -2.49 7.15
C LEU A 19 6.15 -1.12 6.50
N ASN A 20 7.26 -0.47 6.11
CA ASN A 20 7.27 0.77 5.34
C ASN A 20 7.78 0.48 3.92
N VAL A 21 6.85 0.38 2.97
CA VAL A 21 7.13 0.02 1.58
C VAL A 21 7.60 1.25 0.81
N PRO A 22 8.74 1.20 0.10
CA PRO A 22 9.16 2.30 -0.77
C PRO A 22 8.19 2.50 -1.92
N VAL A 23 7.98 3.76 -2.35
CA VAL A 23 6.97 4.11 -3.38
C VAL A 23 7.06 3.22 -4.62
N LYS A 24 8.27 2.98 -5.13
CA LYS A 24 8.47 2.13 -6.31
C LYS A 24 7.86 0.74 -6.11
N ARG A 25 8.19 0.08 -5.00
CA ARG A 25 7.70 -1.26 -4.71
C ARG A 25 6.20 -1.28 -4.41
N PHE A 26 5.70 -0.24 -3.74
CA PHE A 26 4.28 -0.08 -3.49
C PHE A 26 3.51 -0.02 -4.81
N CYS A 27 3.97 0.83 -5.74
CA CYS A 27 3.37 1.00 -7.07
C CYS A 27 3.41 -0.30 -7.89
N GLU A 28 4.53 -1.02 -7.86
CA GLU A 28 4.67 -2.32 -8.52
C GLU A 28 3.65 -3.35 -8.02
N VAL A 29 3.49 -3.47 -6.70
CA VAL A 29 2.56 -4.46 -6.11
C VAL A 29 1.10 -4.03 -6.29
N ALA A 30 0.81 -2.73 -6.17
CA ALA A 30 -0.55 -2.20 -6.37
C ALA A 30 -0.95 -2.11 -7.85
N GLY A 31 -0.02 -2.26 -8.80
CA GLY A 31 -0.29 -2.09 -10.22
C GLY A 31 -0.66 -0.65 -10.61
N ILE A 32 -0.17 0.35 -9.88
CA ILE A 32 -0.46 1.78 -10.11
C ILE A 32 0.80 2.55 -10.51
N GLY A 33 0.63 3.68 -11.20
CA GLY A 33 1.72 4.60 -11.48
C GLY A 33 2.06 5.51 -10.29
N ASN A 34 3.26 6.10 -10.30
CA ASN A 34 3.70 7.07 -9.28
C ASN A 34 2.74 8.26 -9.16
N THR A 35 2.21 8.76 -10.29
CA THR A 35 1.21 9.85 -10.30
C THR A 35 0.00 9.47 -9.45
N ARG A 36 -0.58 8.30 -9.70
CA ARG A 36 -1.75 7.81 -8.98
C ARG A 36 -1.45 7.61 -7.50
N PHE A 37 -0.26 7.12 -7.16
CA PHE A 37 0.18 7.01 -5.76
C PHE A 37 0.16 8.36 -5.03
N TYR A 38 0.69 9.42 -5.66
CA TYR A 38 0.70 10.75 -5.05
C TYR A 38 -0.69 11.41 -5.03
N GLU A 39 -1.58 11.09 -5.97
CA GLU A 39 -2.99 11.49 -5.89
C GLU A 39 -3.68 10.84 -4.71
N LEU A 40 -3.59 9.51 -4.57
CA LEU A 40 -4.17 8.76 -3.45
C LEU A 40 -3.62 9.23 -2.10
N ALA A 41 -2.35 9.66 -2.06
CA ALA A 41 -1.78 10.27 -0.87
C ALA A 41 -2.36 11.66 -0.55
N LYS A 42 -2.64 12.49 -1.57
CA LYS A 42 -3.34 13.78 -1.41
C LYS A 42 -4.79 13.57 -0.99
N GLU A 43 -5.45 12.53 -1.51
CA GLU A 43 -6.81 12.12 -1.14
C GLU A 43 -6.87 11.51 0.27
N GLY A 44 -5.73 11.29 0.94
CA GLY A 44 -5.65 10.74 2.30
C GLY A 44 -5.81 9.22 2.38
N VAL A 45 -5.90 8.53 1.23
CA VAL A 45 -6.01 7.07 1.13
C VAL A 45 -4.69 6.39 1.52
N ILE A 46 -3.56 6.97 1.13
CA ILE A 46 -2.22 6.45 1.42
C ILE A 46 -1.47 7.39 2.36
N ARG A 47 -0.96 6.87 3.47
CA ARG A 47 -0.15 7.68 4.39
C ARG A 47 1.29 7.69 3.94
N ILE A 48 1.74 8.82 3.38
CA ILE A 48 3.15 8.99 3.07
C ILE A 48 3.98 9.22 4.34
N ARG A 49 5.07 8.46 4.46
CA ARG A 49 6.15 8.68 5.44
C ARG A 49 7.41 9.08 4.68
N LYS A 50 8.07 10.15 5.13
CA LYS A 50 9.42 10.47 4.65
C LYS A 50 10.43 9.78 5.55
N ASN A 51 11.28 8.95 4.95
CA ASN A 51 12.38 8.27 5.63
C ASN A 51 13.70 8.79 5.02
N GLY A 52 14.18 9.92 5.56
CA GLY A 52 15.29 10.67 4.99
C GLY A 52 14.96 11.22 3.60
N ARG A 53 15.74 10.82 2.58
CA ARG A 53 15.52 11.20 1.17
C ARG A 53 14.46 10.35 0.48
N SER A 54 14.09 9.22 1.07
CA SER A 54 13.15 8.26 0.49
C SER A 54 11.74 8.50 0.98
N THR A 55 10.78 8.26 0.09
CA THR A 55 9.34 8.27 0.43
C THR A 55 8.90 6.81 0.58
N THR A 56 8.16 6.51 1.64
CA THR A 56 7.58 5.19 1.90
C THR A 56 6.10 5.32 2.27
N ALA A 57 5.36 4.23 2.16
CA ALA A 57 4.00 4.10 2.66
C ALA A 57 3.85 2.81 3.48
N PRO A 58 3.02 2.81 4.53
CA PRO A 58 2.71 1.60 5.29
C PRO A 58 2.17 0.48 4.40
N VAL A 59 2.62 -0.75 4.67
CA VAL A 59 2.07 -1.94 4.02
C VAL A 59 0.58 -2.14 4.30
N GLU A 60 0.06 -1.58 5.40
CA GLU A 60 -1.37 -1.54 5.71
C GLU A 60 -2.18 -0.80 4.63
N ASP A 61 -1.69 0.34 4.16
CA ASP A 61 -2.40 1.14 3.15
C ASP A 61 -2.35 0.42 1.79
N LEU A 62 -1.26 -0.31 1.49
CA LEU A 62 -1.18 -1.19 0.34
C LEU A 62 -2.21 -2.31 0.43
N TYR A 63 -2.28 -2.98 1.57
CA TYR A 63 -3.23 -4.08 1.80
C TYR A 63 -4.68 -3.61 1.62
N ARG A 64 -5.04 -2.46 2.20
CA ARG A 64 -6.37 -1.85 2.04
C ARG A 64 -6.67 -1.54 0.57
N LEU A 65 -5.69 -1.02 -0.16
CA LEU A 65 -5.82 -0.71 -1.58
C LEU A 65 -6.04 -1.98 -2.42
N LEU A 66 -5.28 -3.05 -2.16
CA LEU A 66 -5.41 -4.35 -2.85
C LEU A 66 -6.75 -5.03 -2.60
N ARG A 67 -7.32 -4.85 -1.41
CA ARG A 67 -8.61 -5.44 -1.04
C ARG A 67 -9.80 -4.69 -1.65
N GLY A 68 -9.57 -3.55 -2.31
CA GLY A 68 -10.65 -2.69 -2.80
C GLY A 68 -11.42 -1.99 -1.68
N GLU A 69 -10.89 -1.95 -0.44
CA GLU A 69 -11.42 -1.15 0.65
C GLU A 69 -11.06 0.33 0.47
N GLN A 70 -11.23 0.84 -0.75
CA GLN A 70 -11.42 2.26 -0.96
C GLN A 70 -12.82 2.55 -0.46
N ALA A 71 -12.93 3.20 0.70
CA ALA A 71 -14.19 3.72 1.19
C ALA A 71 -14.88 4.47 0.03
N ALA A 72 -15.95 3.88 -0.48
CA ALA A 72 -16.94 4.63 -1.23
C ALA A 72 -17.40 5.77 -0.30
N ALA A 73 -17.40 6.97 -0.87
CA ALA A 73 -17.77 8.23 -0.22
C ALA A 73 -19.11 8.15 0.53
#